data_AF-A0A4P5VCX0-F1
#
_entry.id   AF-A0A4P5VCX0-F1
#
_cell.length_a   1.000
_cell.length_b   1.000
_cell.length_c   1.000
_cell.angle_alpha   90.00
_cell.angle_beta   90.00
_cell.angle_gamma   90.00
#
_symmetry.space_group_name_H-M   'P 1'
#
loop_
_entity.id
_entity.type
_entity.pdbx_description
1 polymer ?
#
loop_
_entity_poly.entity_id
_entity_poly.type
_entity_poly.pdbx_seq_one_letter_code
_entity_poly.pdbx_strand_id
1 'polypeptide(L)' 'MTLHQGDCVTLASDEHTYQVISVDDSHDRCWLRRWPLSRQGSEVFEISLQQVRASRPHRP' A
#
# COMPACT_ATOMS: atom_id res chain seq x y z
N MET A 1 -0.75 -1.41 13.24
CA MET A 1 -0.44 -2.60 12.42
C MET A 1 1.02 -2.47 12.01
N THR A 2 1.74 -3.57 11.85
CA THR A 2 3.11 -3.49 11.30
C THR A 2 3.01 -3.69 9.80
N LEU A 3 3.40 -2.68 9.03
CA LEU A 3 3.38 -2.71 7.56
C LEU A 3 4.71 -3.30 7.07
N HIS A 4 4.66 -4.24 6.13
CA HIS A 4 5.85 -4.83 5.53
C HIS A 4 5.82 -4.72 4.01
N GLN A 5 6.99 -4.76 3.40
CA GLN A 5 7.11 -4.87 1.95
C GLN A 5 6.35 -6.11 1.44
N GLY A 6 5.58 -5.93 0.37
CA GLY A 6 4.76 -6.96 -0.25
C GLY A 6 3.31 -6.99 0.27
N ASP A 7 3.02 -6.37 1.41
CA ASP A 7 1.66 -6.30 1.95
C ASP A 7 0.71 -5.62 0.96
N CYS A 8 -0.54 -6.12 0.91
CA CYS A 8 -1.61 -5.46 0.20
C CYS A 8 -2.40 -4.58 1.19
N VAL A 9 -2.63 -3.33 0.82
CA VAL A 9 -3.28 -2.32 1.66
C VAL A 9 -4.28 -1.51 0.86
N THR A 10 -5.16 -0.80 1.54
CA THR A 10 -6.02 0.23 0.96
C THR A 10 -5.60 1.59 1.51
N LEU A 11 -6.05 2.66 0.87
CA LEU A 11 -5.82 4.02 1.35
C LEU A 11 -7.05 4.56 2.07
N ALA A 12 -6.88 5.58 2.90
CA ALA A 12 -8.00 6.30 3.50
C ALA A 12 -8.80 7.10 2.46
N SER A 13 -8.15 7.46 1.35
CA SER A 13 -8.70 8.32 0.29
C SER A 13 -9.52 7.57 -0.76
N ASP A 14 -9.35 6.25 -0.89
CA ASP A 14 -10.04 5.44 -1.90
C ASP A 14 -10.17 3.95 -1.47
N GLU A 15 -10.90 3.16 -2.26
CA GLU A 15 -11.09 1.72 -2.02
C GLU A 15 -10.20 0.84 -2.91
N HIS A 16 -9.19 1.42 -3.57
CA HIS A 16 -8.28 0.65 -4.40
C HIS A 16 -7.29 -0.14 -3.55
N THR A 17 -6.82 -1.26 -4.10
CA THR A 17 -5.76 -2.06 -3.48
C THR A 17 -4.40 -1.61 -3.99
N TYR A 18 -3.45 -1.54 -3.07
CA TYR A 18 -2.07 -1.18 -3.34
C TYR A 18 -1.14 -2.20 -2.70
N GLN A 19 0.03 -2.39 -3.30
CA GLN A 19 1.09 -3.20 -2.74
C GLN A 19 2.19 -2.30 -2.18
N VAL A 20 2.66 -2.63 -0.98
CA VAL A 20 3.81 -1.98 -0.35
C VAL A 20 5.10 -2.39 -1.04
N ILE A 21 5.88 -1.41 -1.47
CA ILE A 21 7.19 -1.62 -2.12
C ILE A 21 8.32 -1.41 -1.13
N SER A 22 8.21 -0.42 -0.24
CA SER A 22 9.14 -0.18 0.85
C SER A 22 8.45 0.60 1.96
N VAL A 23 8.99 0.50 3.17
CA VAL A 23 8.54 1.20 4.37
C VAL A 23 9.73 1.95 4.95
N ASP A 24 9.52 3.22 5.31
CA ASP A 24 10.46 4.03 6.07
C ASP A 24 9.74 4.54 7.32
N ASP A 25 9.81 3.72 8.37
CA ASP A 25 9.20 4.02 9.66
C ASP A 25 9.84 5.25 10.32
N SER A 26 11.09 5.59 9.97
CA SER A 26 11.79 6.74 10.55
C SER A 26 11.19 8.07 10.10
N HIS A 27 10.61 8.09 8.90
CA HIS A 27 10.02 9.28 8.29
C HIS A 27 8.49 9.22 8.15
N ASP A 28 7.83 8.22 8.75
CA ASP A 28 6.38 7.98 8.70
C ASP A 28 5.84 7.85 7.26
N ARG A 29 6.63 7.22 6.38
CA ARG A 29 6.33 7.11 4.93
C ARG A 29 6.48 5.68 4.43
N CYS A 30 5.74 5.38 3.37
CA CYS A 30 5.94 4.17 2.59
C CYS A 30 5.75 4.45 1.11
N TRP A 31 6.24 3.53 0.29
CA TRP A 31 6.07 3.58 -1.16
C TRP A 31 5.15 2.47 -1.60
N LEU A 32 4.13 2.83 -2.36
CA LEU A 32 3.10 1.92 -2.81
C LEU A 32 3.01 1.91 -4.33
N ARG A 33 2.48 0.83 -4.89
CA ARG A 33 2.00 0.78 -6.28
C ARG A 33 0.60 0.20 -6.34
N ARG A 34 -0.15 0.55 -7.38
CA ARG A 34 -1.50 -0.01 -7.58
C ARG A 34 -1.45 -1.52 -7.82
N TRP A 35 -2.42 -2.24 -7.28
CA TRP A 35 -2.62 -3.68 -7.44
C TRP A 35 -4.07 -3.99 -7.84
N PRO A 36 -4.33 -4.89 -8.80
CA PRO A 36 -3.38 -5.69 -9.58
C PRO A 36 -2.53 -4.85 -10.54
N LEU A 37 -1.37 -5.38 -10.93
CA LEU A 37 -0.49 -4.71 -11.89
C LEU A 37 -1.19 -4.56 -13.24
N SER A 38 -1.09 -3.36 -13.80
CA SER A 38 -1.51 -3.15 -15.19
C SER A 38 -0.52 -3.82 -16.15
N ARG A 39 -0.91 -3.99 -17.42
CA ARG A 39 -0.01 -4.52 -18.47
C ARG A 39 1.26 -3.69 -18.66
N GLN A 40 1.24 -2.40 -18.31
CA GLN A 40 2.38 -1.49 -18.40
C GLN A 40 3.12 -1.35 -17.05
N GLY A 41 2.76 -2.17 -16.05
CA GLY A 41 3.18 -1.98 -14.67
C GLY A 41 2.31 -0.95 -13.94
N SER A 42 2.71 -0.59 -12.74
CA SER A 42 2.03 0.41 -11.93
C SER A 42 3.08 1.30 -11.30
N GLU A 43 2.86 2.61 -11.39
CA GLU A 43 3.75 3.61 -10.83
C GLU A 43 3.88 3.43 -9.32
N VAL A 44 5.10 3.65 -8.82
CA VAL A 44 5.39 3.67 -7.39
C VAL A 44 5.31 5.11 -6.92
N PHE A 45 4.51 5.37 -5.89
CA PHE A 45 4.36 6.70 -5.29
C PHE A 45 4.57 6.65 -3.78
N GLU A 46 4.99 7.77 -3.22
CA GLU A 46 5.18 7.97 -1.79
C GLU A 46 3.87 8.37 -1.10
N ILE A 47 3.63 7.84 0.10
CA ILE A 47 2.50 8.25 0.94
C ILE A 47 2.85 8.14 2.43
N SER A 48 2.17 8.93 3.27
CA SER A 48 2.28 8.82 4.72
C SER A 48 1.64 7.51 5.21
N LEU A 49 2.29 6.84 6.17
CA LEU A 49 1.77 5.62 6.81
C LEU A 49 0.40 5.84 7.46
N GLN A 50 0.07 7.07 7.87
CA GLN A 50 -1.23 7.42 8.45
C GLN A 50 -2.39 7.31 7.46
N GLN A 51 -2.11 7.37 6.16
CA GLN A 51 -3.12 7.21 5.11
C GLN A 51 -3.33 5.74 4.72
N VAL A 52 -2.49 4.83 5.21
CA VAL A 52 -2.56 3.41 4.91
C VAL A 52 -3.53 2.72 5.85
N ARG A 53 -4.43 1.91 5.28
CA ARG A 53 -5.35 1.05 6.02
C ARG A 53 -5.03 -0.41 5.75
N ALA A 54 -5.12 -1.23 6.79
CA ALA A 54 -5.03 -2.68 6.63
C ALA A 54 -6.10 -3.13 5.62
N SER A 55 -5.67 -3.75 4.52
CA SER A 55 -6.58 -4.55 3.72
C SER A 55 -6.99 -5.72 4.60
N ARG A 56 -8.26 -5.78 5.00
CA ARG A 56 -8.77 -7.00 5.62
C ARG A 56 -8.69 -8.08 4.54
N PRO A 57 -8.02 -9.22 4.77
CA PRO A 57 -8.23 -10.34 3.88
C PRO A 57 -9.73 -10.65 3.94
N HIS A 58 -10.41 -10.59 2.79
CA HIS A 58 -11.71 -11.21 2.64
C HIS A 58 -11.49 -12.70 2.92
N ARG A 59 -11.69 -13.11 4.17
CA ARG A 59 -11.87 -14.50 4.53
C ARG A 59 -13.27 -14.88 4.01
N PRO A 60 -13.40 -15.93 3.19
CA PRO A 60 -14.68 -16.36 2.62
C PRO A 60 -15.67 -16.79 3.70
#